data_AF-A0A8T2YXU9-F1
#
_entry.id   AF-A0A8T2YXU9-F1
#
_cell.length_a   1.000
_cell.length_b   1.000
_cell.length_c   1.000
_cell.angle_alpha   90.00
_cell.angle_beta   90.00
_cell.angle_gamma   90.00
#
_symmetry.space_group_name_H-M   'P 1'
#
loop_
_entity.id
_entity.type
_entity.pdbx_description
1 polymer ?
#
loop_
_entity_poly.entity_id
_entity_poly.type
_entity_poly.pdbx_seq_one_letter_code
_entity_poly.pdbx_strand_id
1 'polypeptide(L)'
;DSTAKEHFPNGDCTSLEEELTSLHAKVAALEDDLRKSCQEASNNHDLCHQLEKELKELKDLEQQMKPKRTKIISDLLISVSKAERQEARMKVRQDSLRLGSVGVIRAGTIISETWEDGQMLKDLNIHLRQLLETKEAVERQRKSLKKRQS
;
A
#
# COMPACT_ATOMS: atom_id res chain seq x y z
N ASP A 1 87.91 -54.97 -45.02
CA ASP A 1 87.49 -53.57 -44.98
C ASP A 1 86.09 -53.40 -44.46
N SER A 2 86.03 -52.52 -43.47
CA SER A 2 84.88 -52.16 -42.64
C SER A 2 83.99 -51.17 -43.36
N THR A 3 82.67 -51.36 -43.30
CA THR A 3 81.67 -50.29 -43.46
C THR A 3 80.39 -50.74 -42.74
N ALA A 4 80.30 -50.40 -41.46
CA ALA A 4 79.47 -49.32 -40.94
C ALA A 4 78.01 -49.76 -40.76
N LYS A 5 77.75 -50.30 -39.57
CA LYS A 5 76.42 -50.33 -38.94
C LYS A 5 75.91 -48.88 -38.87
N GLU A 6 75.06 -48.47 -39.80
CA GLU A 6 74.28 -47.26 -39.63
C GLU A 6 73.18 -47.55 -38.61
N HIS A 7 73.48 -47.15 -37.38
CA HIS A 7 72.53 -47.02 -36.30
C HIS A 7 71.62 -45.83 -36.66
N PHE A 8 70.53 -46.09 -37.37
CA PHE A 8 69.45 -45.11 -37.48
C PHE A 8 68.76 -44.99 -36.12
N PRO A 9 68.47 -43.76 -35.64
CA PRO A 9 67.94 -43.51 -34.32
C PRO A 9 66.50 -44.01 -34.26
N ASN A 10 66.32 -45.27 -33.85
CA ASN A 10 65.03 -45.90 -33.63
C ASN A 10 64.20 -45.15 -32.56
N GLY A 11 64.82 -44.22 -31.80
CA GLY A 11 64.19 -43.37 -30.79
C GLY A 11 63.39 -42.18 -31.35
N ASP A 12 63.72 -41.67 -32.54
CA ASP A 12 63.03 -40.49 -33.11
C ASP A 12 61.68 -40.88 -33.73
N CYS A 13 61.60 -42.09 -34.32
CA CYS A 13 60.36 -42.63 -34.88
C CYS A 13 59.35 -42.99 -33.77
N THR A 14 59.81 -43.58 -32.67
CA THR A 14 58.96 -43.90 -31.52
C THR A 14 58.45 -42.64 -30.80
N SER A 15 59.28 -41.60 -30.69
CA SER A 15 58.86 -40.31 -30.10
C SER A 15 57.73 -39.65 -30.91
N LEU A 16 57.82 -39.69 -32.23
CA LEU A 16 56.80 -39.12 -33.13
C LEU A 16 55.48 -39.91 -33.08
N GLU A 17 55.57 -41.24 -32.95
CA GLU A 17 54.41 -42.13 -32.83
C GLU A 17 53.68 -41.95 -31.48
N GLU A 18 54.44 -41.73 -30.39
CA GLU A 18 53.92 -41.33 -29.08
C GLU A 18 53.25 -39.95 -29.11
N GLU A 19 53.82 -38.98 -29.82
CA GLU A 19 53.19 -37.65 -30.02
C GLU A 19 51.90 -37.74 -30.83
N LEU A 20 51.86 -38.56 -31.88
CA LEU A 20 50.69 -38.75 -32.73
C LEU A 20 49.55 -39.42 -31.97
N THR A 21 49.85 -40.45 -31.18
CA THR A 21 48.88 -41.10 -30.29
C THR A 21 48.38 -40.15 -29.20
N SER A 22 49.27 -39.31 -28.63
CA SER A 22 48.90 -38.25 -27.69
C SER A 22 47.97 -37.20 -28.31
N LEU A 23 48.26 -36.76 -29.55
CA LEU A 23 47.42 -35.81 -30.28
C LEU A 23 46.04 -36.41 -30.58
N HIS A 24 45.98 -37.66 -31.05
CA HIS A 24 44.71 -38.36 -31.27
C HIS A 24 43.88 -38.48 -30.00
N ALA A 25 44.50 -38.80 -28.86
CA ALA A 25 43.81 -38.83 -27.57
C ALA A 25 43.26 -37.45 -27.17
N LYS A 26 44.02 -36.37 -27.39
CA LYS A 26 43.56 -34.99 -27.15
C LYS A 26 42.41 -34.59 -28.06
N VAL A 27 42.47 -34.93 -29.35
CA VAL A 27 41.39 -34.67 -30.31
C VAL A 27 40.12 -35.39 -29.87
N ALA A 28 40.20 -36.67 -29.50
CA ALA A 28 39.05 -37.42 -29.01
C ALA A 28 38.44 -36.82 -27.74
N ALA A 29 39.27 -36.34 -26.81
CA ALA A 29 38.80 -35.64 -25.61
C ALA A 29 38.09 -34.32 -25.94
N LEU A 30 38.67 -33.50 -26.83
CA LEU A 30 38.07 -32.24 -27.27
C LEU A 30 36.75 -32.44 -28.03
N GLU A 31 36.64 -33.49 -28.84
CA GLU A 31 35.40 -33.85 -29.52
C GLU A 31 34.30 -34.30 -28.54
N ASP A 32 34.66 -35.01 -27.46
CA ASP A 32 33.73 -35.37 -26.40
C ASP A 32 33.25 -34.16 -25.60
N ASP A 33 34.16 -33.25 -25.26
CA ASP A 33 33.82 -32.01 -24.56
C ASP A 33 32.98 -31.05 -25.42
N LEU A 34 33.27 -30.96 -26.73
CA LEU A 34 32.44 -30.22 -27.68
C LEU A 34 31.02 -30.79 -27.74
N ARG A 35 30.87 -32.12 -27.78
CA ARG A 35 29.55 -32.76 -27.75
C ARG A 35 28.79 -32.46 -26.46
N LYS A 36 29.45 -32.53 -25.29
CA LYS A 36 28.84 -32.15 -24.00
C LYS A 36 28.40 -30.68 -24.00
N SER A 37 29.28 -29.78 -24.44
CA SER A 37 28.98 -28.35 -24.50
C SER A 37 27.80 -28.04 -25.42
N CYS A 38 27.72 -28.68 -26.59
CA CYS A 38 26.58 -28.54 -27.50
C CYS A 38 25.27 -29.05 -26.86
N GLN A 39 25.30 -30.18 -26.16
CA GLN A 39 24.14 -30.72 -25.47
C GLN A 39 23.67 -29.80 -24.34
N GLU A 40 24.61 -29.29 -23.53
CA GLU A 40 24.32 -28.31 -22.47
C GLU A 40 23.73 -27.02 -23.05
N ALA A 41 24.27 -26.51 -24.17
CA ALA A 41 23.71 -25.34 -24.84
C ALA A 41 22.27 -25.56 -25.31
N SER A 42 21.95 -26.74 -25.87
CA SER A 42 20.58 -27.10 -26.24
C SER A 42 19.67 -27.16 -25.02
N ASN A 43 20.10 -27.83 -23.95
CA ASN A 43 19.31 -27.95 -22.71
C ASN A 43 19.04 -26.57 -22.08
N ASN A 44 20.04 -25.69 -22.08
CA ASN A 44 19.90 -24.32 -21.59
C ASN A 44 18.96 -23.50 -22.47
N HIS A 45 19.02 -23.67 -23.80
CA HIS A 45 18.09 -23.01 -24.72
C HIS A 45 16.64 -23.41 -24.44
N ASP A 46 16.38 -24.71 -24.28
CA ASP A 46 15.05 -25.23 -23.97
C ASP A 46 14.54 -24.70 -22.61
N LEU A 47 15.42 -24.66 -21.61
CA LEU A 47 15.10 -24.12 -20.28
C LEU A 47 14.78 -22.62 -20.35
N CYS A 48 15.57 -21.83 -21.10
CA CYS A 48 15.30 -20.41 -21.30
C CYS A 48 13.93 -20.20 -21.95
N HIS A 49 13.61 -20.96 -23.00
CA HIS A 49 12.32 -20.87 -23.66
C HIS A 49 11.15 -21.22 -22.71
N GLN A 50 11.33 -22.24 -21.85
CA GLN A 50 10.33 -22.60 -20.85
C GLN A 50 10.11 -21.48 -19.82
N LEU A 51 11.21 -20.89 -19.31
CA LEU A 51 11.15 -19.77 -18.36
C LEU A 51 10.49 -18.53 -18.98
N GLU A 52 10.76 -18.23 -20.25
CA GLU A 52 10.11 -17.13 -20.97
C GLU A 52 8.60 -17.32 -21.07
N LYS A 53 8.15 -18.55 -21.33
CA LYS A 53 6.73 -18.90 -21.34
C LYS A 53 6.08 -18.73 -19.97
N GLU A 54 6.68 -19.28 -18.91
CA GLU A 54 6.16 -19.13 -17.54
C GLU A 54 6.09 -17.66 -17.12
N LEU A 55 7.12 -16.87 -17.45
CA LEU A 55 7.15 -15.44 -17.17
C LEU A 55 6.04 -14.69 -17.91
N LYS A 56 5.73 -15.09 -19.14
CA LYS A 56 4.62 -14.52 -19.91
C LYS A 56 3.27 -14.86 -19.28
N GLU A 57 3.05 -16.11 -18.90
CA GLU A 57 1.81 -16.55 -18.23
C GLU A 57 1.58 -15.81 -16.89
N LEU A 58 2.64 -15.64 -16.09
CA LEU A 58 2.56 -14.88 -14.84
C LEU A 58 2.19 -13.41 -15.07
N LYS A 59 2.78 -12.76 -16.07
CA LYS A 59 2.45 -11.36 -16.44
C LYS A 59 0.99 -11.24 -16.89
N ASP A 60 0.50 -12.19 -17.67
CA ASP A 60 -0.87 -12.17 -18.16
C ASP A 60 -1.87 -12.40 -17.01
N LEU A 61 -1.58 -13.33 -16.09
CA LEU A 61 -2.38 -13.53 -14.88
C LEU A 61 -2.41 -12.27 -14.01
N GLU A 62 -1.25 -11.64 -13.81
CA GLU A 62 -1.14 -10.40 -13.04
C GLU A 62 -1.99 -9.28 -13.67
N GLN A 63 -1.92 -9.13 -15.00
CA GLN A 63 -2.68 -8.15 -15.75
C GLN A 63 -4.19 -8.39 -15.67
N GLN A 64 -4.63 -9.66 -15.71
CA GLN A 64 -6.04 -10.04 -15.53
C GLN A 64 -6.55 -9.77 -14.12
N MET A 65 -5.69 -9.85 -13.11
CA MET A 65 -6.03 -9.60 -11.71
C MET A 65 -6.12 -8.10 -11.37
N LYS A 66 -5.38 -7.23 -12.08
CA LYS A 66 -5.38 -5.78 -11.85
C LYS A 66 -6.77 -5.14 -11.76
N PRO A 67 -7.70 -5.30 -12.72
CA PRO A 67 -9.02 -4.67 -12.64
C PRO A 67 -9.84 -5.15 -11.45
N LYS A 68 -9.75 -6.44 -11.08
CA LYS A 68 -10.42 -6.99 -9.90
C LYS A 68 -9.89 -6.36 -8.61
N ARG A 69 -8.57 -6.25 -8.48
CA ARG A 69 -7.93 -5.58 -7.33
C ARG A 69 -8.33 -4.12 -7.23
N THR A 70 -8.26 -3.38 -8.33
CA THR A 70 -8.66 -1.96 -8.38
C THR A 70 -10.12 -1.78 -8.00
N LYS A 71 -11.02 -2.64 -8.48
CA LYS A 71 -12.44 -2.60 -8.11
C LYS A 71 -12.65 -2.80 -6.61
N ILE A 72 -12.03 -3.84 -6.03
CA ILE A 72 -12.14 -4.12 -4.58
C ILE A 72 -11.66 -2.91 -3.76
N ILE A 73 -10.52 -2.34 -4.13
CA ILE A 73 -9.98 -1.15 -3.45
C ILE A 73 -10.95 0.03 -3.58
N SER A 74 -11.50 0.27 -4.77
CA SER A 74 -12.46 1.36 -5.01
C SER A 74 -13.74 1.17 -4.20
N ASP A 75 -14.31 -0.03 -4.18
CA ASP A 75 -15.53 -0.35 -3.43
C ASP A 75 -15.30 -0.18 -1.92
N LEU A 76 -14.14 -0.61 -1.41
CA LEU A 76 -13.76 -0.44 -0.02
C LEU A 76 -13.63 1.04 0.36
N LEU A 77 -12.94 1.84 -0.46
CA LEU A 77 -12.81 3.29 -0.24
C LEU A 77 -14.17 3.98 -0.22
N ILE A 78 -15.07 3.63 -1.16
CA ILE A 78 -16.43 4.16 -1.20
C ILE A 78 -17.18 3.80 0.09
N SER A 79 -17.06 2.56 0.55
CA SER A 79 -17.71 2.09 1.79
C SER A 79 -17.22 2.85 3.01
N VAL A 80 -15.90 2.97 3.18
CA VAL A 80 -15.28 3.73 4.28
C VAL A 80 -15.73 5.19 4.25
N SER A 81 -15.63 5.87 3.10
CA SER A 81 -16.08 7.27 2.99
C SER A 81 -17.58 7.46 3.22
N LYS A 82 -18.42 6.46 2.94
CA LYS A 82 -19.85 6.50 3.29
C LYS A 82 -20.05 6.38 4.80
N ALA A 83 -19.33 5.47 5.46
CA ALA A 83 -19.38 5.28 6.90
C ALA A 83 -18.92 6.54 7.65
N GLU A 84 -17.77 7.11 7.28
CA GLU A 84 -17.22 8.32 7.89
C GLU A 84 -18.16 9.52 7.77
N ARG A 85 -18.75 9.74 6.58
CA ARG A 85 -19.74 10.81 6.40
C ARG A 85 -20.99 10.58 7.25
N GLN A 86 -21.42 9.33 7.41
CA GLN A 86 -22.57 9.02 8.24
C GLN A 86 -22.26 9.29 9.72
N GLU A 87 -21.09 8.89 10.21
CA GLU A 87 -20.63 9.19 11.56
C GLU A 87 -20.54 10.69 11.82
N ALA A 88 -19.91 11.45 10.93
CA ALA A 88 -19.82 12.90 11.04
C ALA A 88 -21.21 13.56 11.08
N ARG A 89 -22.15 13.11 10.23
CA ARG A 89 -23.54 13.60 10.24
C ARG A 89 -24.26 13.25 11.54
N MET A 90 -24.07 12.05 12.08
CA MET A 90 -24.66 11.67 13.36
C MET A 90 -24.14 12.54 14.49
N LYS A 91 -22.83 12.78 14.54
CA LYS A 91 -22.21 13.66 15.52
C LYS A 91 -22.76 15.09 15.43
N VAL A 92 -22.79 15.68 14.23
CA VAL A 92 -23.36 17.02 14.03
C VAL A 92 -24.82 17.08 14.44
N ARG A 93 -25.64 16.07 14.12
CA ARG A 93 -27.05 16.01 14.56
C ARG A 93 -27.17 15.97 16.08
N GLN A 94 -26.37 15.14 16.74
CA GLN A 94 -26.38 15.02 18.20
C GLN A 94 -25.96 16.33 18.87
N ASP A 95 -24.88 16.95 18.39
CA ASP A 95 -24.41 18.23 18.91
C ASP A 95 -25.40 19.36 18.60
N SER A 96 -26.05 19.35 17.43
CA SER A 96 -27.07 20.34 17.06
C SER A 96 -28.28 20.28 18.01
N LEU A 97 -28.72 19.07 18.39
CA LEU A 97 -29.81 18.92 19.35
C LEU A 97 -29.42 19.43 20.75
N ARG A 98 -28.17 19.15 21.16
CA ARG A 98 -27.68 19.50 22.50
C ARG A 98 -27.36 20.97 22.64
N LEU A 99 -26.58 21.52 21.72
CA LEU A 99 -26.00 22.86 21.78
C LEU A 99 -26.77 23.87 20.93
N GLY A 100 -27.27 23.47 19.78
CA GLY A 100 -27.96 24.35 18.84
C GLY A 100 -27.41 24.28 17.43
N SER A 101 -28.11 24.90 16.51
CA SER A 101 -27.76 24.93 15.09
C SER A 101 -27.96 26.30 14.48
N VAL A 102 -27.29 26.57 13.36
CA VAL A 102 -27.55 27.76 12.55
C VAL A 102 -28.83 27.53 11.74
N GLY A 103 -29.88 28.27 12.06
CA GLY A 103 -31.09 28.40 11.27
C GLY A 103 -30.96 29.50 10.23
N VAL A 104 -31.71 29.38 9.13
CA VAL A 104 -31.76 30.40 8.07
C VAL A 104 -33.15 31.00 8.03
N ILE A 105 -33.24 32.32 8.19
CA ILE A 105 -34.48 33.09 8.12
C ILE A 105 -34.46 33.89 6.82
N ARG A 106 -35.55 33.80 6.04
CA ARG A 106 -35.73 34.58 4.81
C ARG A 106 -36.85 35.61 4.98
N ALA A 107 -36.52 36.87 4.70
CA ALA A 107 -37.47 37.98 4.64
C ALA A 107 -37.39 38.65 3.26
N GLY A 108 -38.26 38.23 2.34
CA GLY A 108 -38.23 38.69 0.95
C GLY A 108 -36.94 38.28 0.22
N THR A 109 -36.15 39.27 -0.18
CA THR A 109 -34.82 39.08 -0.81
C THR A 109 -33.68 38.94 0.20
N ILE A 110 -33.92 39.22 1.49
CA ILE A 110 -32.90 39.16 2.53
C ILE A 110 -32.87 37.75 3.13
N ILE A 111 -31.66 37.20 3.27
CA ILE A 111 -31.38 35.94 3.94
C ILE A 111 -30.50 36.27 5.14
N SER A 112 -30.92 35.87 6.35
CA SER A 112 -30.16 36.04 7.58
C SER A 112 -29.99 34.70 8.27
N GLU A 113 -28.77 34.43 8.73
CA GLU A 113 -28.46 33.28 9.57
C GLU A 113 -28.66 33.66 11.03
N THR A 114 -29.36 32.80 11.77
CA THR A 114 -29.63 33.00 13.20
C THR A 114 -29.29 31.72 13.95
N TRP A 115 -28.65 31.87 15.10
CA TRP A 115 -28.39 30.73 15.97
C TRP A 115 -29.67 30.27 16.68
N GLU A 116 -29.97 28.99 16.62
CA GLU A 116 -31.09 28.34 17.32
C GLU A 116 -30.55 27.50 18.47
N ASP A 117 -30.85 27.90 19.71
CA ASP A 117 -30.36 27.21 20.91
C ASP A 117 -30.85 25.76 21.02
N GLY A 118 -29.92 24.87 21.33
CA GLY A 118 -30.19 23.49 21.69
C GLY A 118 -30.72 23.36 23.13
N GLN A 119 -31.08 22.13 23.51
CA GLN A 119 -31.76 21.88 24.79
C GLN A 119 -30.91 22.31 26.00
N MET A 120 -29.61 22.04 25.98
CA MET A 120 -28.72 22.37 27.10
C MET A 120 -28.66 23.88 27.36
N LEU A 121 -28.58 24.69 26.29
CA LEU A 121 -28.56 26.15 26.41
C LEU A 121 -29.91 26.70 26.87
N LYS A 122 -31.02 26.13 26.39
CA LYS A 122 -32.36 26.48 26.85
C LYS A 122 -32.52 26.24 28.34
N ASP A 123 -32.11 25.07 28.83
CA ASP A 123 -32.19 24.71 30.25
C ASP A 123 -31.31 25.64 31.11
N LEU A 124 -30.08 25.91 30.65
CA LEU A 124 -29.18 26.85 31.33
C LEU A 124 -29.79 28.25 31.43
N ASN A 125 -30.41 28.73 30.34
CA ASN A 125 -31.10 30.03 30.32
C ASN A 125 -32.32 30.07 31.23
N ILE A 126 -33.01 28.95 31.45
CA ILE A 126 -34.11 28.84 32.42
C ILE A 126 -33.55 28.96 33.84
N HIS A 127 -32.51 28.19 34.17
CA HIS A 127 -31.87 28.24 35.48
C HIS A 127 -31.30 29.63 35.80
N LEU A 128 -30.68 30.28 34.82
CA LEU A 128 -30.16 31.64 34.96
C LEU A 128 -31.28 32.63 35.32
N ARG A 129 -32.43 32.55 34.63
CA ARG A 129 -33.59 33.40 34.93
C ARG A 129 -34.10 33.20 36.37
N GLN A 130 -34.23 31.95 36.81
CA GLN A 130 -34.64 31.63 38.18
C GLN A 130 -33.63 32.17 39.23
N LEU A 131 -32.33 32.07 38.96
CA LEU A 131 -31.29 32.62 39.84
C LEU A 131 -31.33 34.16 39.90
N LEU A 132 -31.62 34.82 38.79
CA LEU A 132 -31.78 36.28 38.78
C LEU A 132 -33.01 36.71 39.57
N GLU A 133 -34.16 36.04 39.40
CA GLU A 133 -35.38 36.32 40.17
C GLU A 133 -35.17 36.12 41.68
N THR A 134 -34.51 35.04 42.08
CA THR A 134 -34.18 34.77 43.49
C THR A 134 -33.21 35.80 44.05
N LYS A 135 -32.16 36.17 43.30
CA LYS A 135 -31.24 37.27 43.67
C LYS A 135 -31.99 38.57 43.89
N GLU A 136 -32.89 38.95 42.97
CA GLU A 136 -33.69 40.16 43.10
C GLU A 136 -34.61 40.13 44.32
N ALA A 137 -35.21 38.98 44.63
CA ALA A 137 -36.03 38.80 45.83
C ALA A 137 -35.21 38.96 47.11
N VAL A 138 -34.03 38.34 47.19
CA VAL A 138 -33.10 38.49 48.32
C VAL A 138 -32.65 39.93 48.47
N GLU A 139 -32.33 40.62 47.37
CA GLU A 139 -31.89 42.02 47.41
C GLU A 139 -33.03 42.96 47.86
N ARG A 140 -34.28 42.69 47.45
CA ARG A 140 -35.47 43.39 47.96
C ARG A 140 -35.65 43.17 49.46
N GLN A 141 -35.51 41.93 49.93
CA GLN A 141 -35.57 41.62 51.36
C GLN A 141 -34.46 42.34 52.14
N ARG A 142 -33.20 42.27 51.68
CA ARG A 142 -32.06 42.97 52.28
C ARG A 142 -32.32 44.48 52.41
N LYS A 143 -32.85 45.12 51.37
CA LYS A 143 -33.23 46.54 51.39
C LYS A 143 -34.32 46.84 52.43
N SER A 144 -35.34 45.98 52.55
CA SER A 144 -36.40 46.14 53.56
C SER A 144 -35.89 45.99 54.99
N LEU A 145 -34.97 45.06 55.25
CA LEU A 145 -34.36 44.86 56.56
C LEU A 145 -33.50 46.07 56.96
N LYS A 146 -32.71 46.61 56.04
CA LYS A 146 -31.92 47.83 56.28
C LYS A 146 -32.81 49.02 56.65
N LYS A 147 -33.98 49.16 55.99
CA LYS A 147 -34.97 50.21 56.32
C LYS A 147 -35.63 50.03 57.70
N ARG A 148 -35.71 48.80 58.22
CA ARG A 148 -36.26 48.53 59.57
C ARG A 148 -35.23 48.72 60.69
N GLN A 149 -33.94 48.78 60.35
CA GLN A 149 -32.83 48.95 61.30
C GLN A 149 -32.31 50.39 61.40
N SER A 150 -32.71 51.28 60.48
CA SER A 150 -32.55 52.75 60.59
C SER A 150 -33.81 53.36 61.19
#